data_AF-A0A944EEJ9-F1
#
_entry.id   AF-A0A944EEJ9-F1
#
_cell.length_a   1.000
_cell.length_b   1.000
_cell.length_c   1.000
_cell.angle_alpha   90.00
_cell.angle_beta   90.00
_cell.angle_gamma   90.00
#
_symmetry.space_group_name_H-M   'P 1'
#
loop_
_entity.id
_entity.type
_entity.pdbx_description
1 polymer ?
#
loop_
_entity_poly.entity_id
_entity_poly.type
_entity_poly.pdbx_seq_one_letter_code
_entity_poly.pdbx_strand_id
1 'polypeptide(L)'
;MLYEKRDTARALTCLAGRLAALGAALVLPVAGPVAPAHAAATVCTVNGVAQPGPDIVGTNDADTIECSSVEAGHTVEALGGVDIITLTGPVDGNVRGGDGVDQITLTGGSAAVNGTGAVDGQAGDDVITIRSLVLGAVRGGQGDDDIRFADGSRMAARTDVRGARGADTITFEEGVDVSGLVEANEADDTIDVHGTVTSTGRVRGGDGDDSVHVHNNQGVVDARSGARDVCVVDMGTPCAR
;
A
#
# COMPACT_ATOMS: atom_id res chain seq x y z
N MET A 1 38.49 0.40 57.82
CA MET A 1 37.95 -0.80 58.49
C MET A 1 37.56 -1.78 57.40
N LEU A 2 38.44 -2.70 56.99
CA LEU A 2 38.66 -4.05 57.56
C LEU A 2 37.39 -4.94 57.47
N TYR A 3 37.42 -5.95 56.58
CA TYR A 3 37.34 -7.40 56.90
C TYR A 3 35.87 -7.91 56.88
N GLU A 4 35.44 -9.08 56.40
CA GLU A 4 36.05 -10.34 55.95
C GLU A 4 34.97 -11.20 55.26
N LYS A 5 35.39 -12.14 54.42
CA LYS A 5 34.62 -13.29 53.88
C LYS A 5 34.14 -14.24 55.00
N ARG A 6 33.12 -15.08 54.72
CA ARG A 6 33.24 -16.55 54.80
C ARG A 6 32.06 -17.33 54.19
N ASP A 7 32.42 -18.27 53.33
CA ASP A 7 31.66 -19.43 52.84
C ASP A 7 31.25 -20.38 53.98
N THR A 8 30.17 -21.15 53.78
CA THR A 8 30.16 -22.60 54.10
C THR A 8 29.10 -23.35 53.30
N ALA A 9 29.47 -24.58 52.93
CA ALA A 9 28.77 -25.44 52.00
C ALA A 9 28.12 -26.66 52.69
N ARG A 10 27.23 -27.31 51.93
CA ARG A 10 26.87 -28.75 51.95
C ARG A 10 26.07 -29.32 53.13
N ALA A 11 24.93 -29.92 52.79
CA ALA A 11 24.58 -31.26 53.27
C ALA A 11 23.77 -32.01 52.19
N LEU A 12 24.33 -33.12 51.72
CA LEU A 12 23.64 -34.16 50.94
C LEU A 12 22.69 -34.93 51.87
N THR A 13 21.54 -35.35 51.35
CA THR A 13 20.89 -36.58 51.83
C THR A 13 20.37 -37.40 50.65
N CYS A 14 20.81 -38.65 50.68
CA CYS A 14 20.58 -39.73 49.74
C CYS A 14 19.19 -40.33 50.01
N LEU A 15 18.37 -40.53 48.98
CA LEU A 15 17.26 -41.48 49.05
C LEU A 15 17.22 -42.33 47.78
N ALA A 16 17.51 -43.62 47.97
CA ALA A 16 17.33 -44.67 46.99
C ALA A 16 15.83 -44.92 46.75
N GLY A 17 15.44 -45.05 45.48
CA GLY A 17 14.06 -45.35 45.11
C GLY A 17 13.95 -45.89 43.68
N ARG A 18 14.10 -47.22 43.56
CA ARG A 18 13.54 -48.13 42.53
C ARG A 18 13.06 -47.47 41.21
N LEU A 19 13.85 -47.58 40.14
CA LEU A 19 13.33 -47.43 38.77
C LEU A 19 12.47 -48.65 38.41
N ALA A 20 11.16 -48.47 38.37
CA ALA A 20 10.24 -49.33 37.65
C ALA A 20 10.20 -48.88 36.18
N ALA A 21 10.47 -49.81 35.26
CA ALA A 21 10.36 -49.60 33.84
C ALA A 21 8.89 -49.40 33.45
N LEU A 22 8.55 -48.22 32.92
CA LEU A 22 7.32 -47.96 32.17
C LEU A 22 7.71 -47.63 30.74
N GLY A 23 7.49 -48.60 29.84
CA GLY A 23 7.61 -48.38 28.40
C GLY A 23 6.51 -47.44 27.94
N ALA A 24 6.85 -46.15 27.81
CA ALA A 24 6.01 -45.20 27.10
C ALA A 24 6.19 -45.43 25.59
N ALA A 25 5.23 -46.12 24.97
CA ALA A 25 5.15 -46.19 23.52
C ALA A 25 4.87 -44.78 22.98
N LEU A 26 5.91 -44.17 22.40
CA LEU A 26 5.82 -42.88 21.73
C LEU A 26 5.03 -43.07 20.43
N VAL A 27 3.73 -42.78 20.47
CA VAL A 27 2.91 -42.68 19.26
C VAL A 27 3.32 -41.39 18.56
N LEU A 28 4.15 -41.50 17.53
CA LEU A 28 4.43 -40.40 16.60
C LEU A 28 3.12 -40.05 15.89
N PRO A 29 2.62 -38.81 15.94
CA PRO A 29 1.54 -38.40 15.07
C PRO A 29 2.05 -38.51 13.63
N VAL A 30 1.41 -39.38 12.84
CA VAL A 30 1.59 -39.42 11.39
C VAL A 30 1.10 -38.06 10.88
N ALA A 31 2.02 -37.19 10.51
CA ALA A 31 1.70 -35.99 9.76
C ALA A 31 1.02 -36.43 8.47
N GLY A 32 -0.29 -36.24 8.39
CA GLY A 32 -1.02 -36.36 7.13
C GLY A 32 -0.46 -35.37 6.12
N PRO A 33 -0.67 -35.60 4.81
CA PRO A 33 -0.23 -34.66 3.79
C PRO A 33 -0.84 -33.29 4.10
N VAL A 34 0.02 -32.31 4.39
CA VAL A 34 -0.35 -30.91 4.42
C VAL A 34 -0.78 -30.60 2.99
N ALA A 35 -2.08 -30.38 2.77
CA ALA A 35 -2.53 -29.87 1.49
C ALA A 35 -1.71 -28.61 1.18
N PRO A 36 -1.11 -28.48 -0.02
CA PRO A 36 -0.41 -27.25 -0.35
C PRO A 36 -1.37 -26.10 -0.12
N ALA A 37 -0.92 -25.05 0.57
CA ALA A 37 -1.66 -23.80 0.60
C ALA A 37 -1.84 -23.41 -0.87
N HIS A 38 -3.06 -23.54 -1.37
CA HIS A 38 -3.38 -23.09 -2.72
C HIS A 38 -3.09 -21.58 -2.73
N ALA A 39 -1.99 -21.19 -3.39
CA ALA A 39 -1.77 -19.81 -3.79
C ALA A 39 -3.04 -19.35 -4.48
N ALA A 40 -3.58 -18.19 -4.06
CA ALA A 40 -4.98 -17.81 -4.17
C ALA A 40 -5.55 -18.08 -5.57
N ALA A 41 -5.95 -17.11 -6.37
CA ALA A 41 -6.05 -17.25 -7.81
C ALA A 41 -6.16 -15.81 -8.26
N THR A 42 -5.42 -15.38 -9.27
CA THR A 42 -5.81 -14.14 -9.93
C THR A 42 -7.08 -14.41 -10.72
N VAL A 43 -8.08 -13.60 -10.45
CA VAL A 43 -9.43 -13.74 -11.01
C VAL A 43 -9.78 -12.40 -11.62
N CYS A 44 -9.62 -12.32 -12.93
CA CYS A 44 -9.93 -11.13 -13.72
C CYS A 44 -10.78 -11.47 -14.94
N THR A 45 -11.53 -10.48 -15.41
CA THR A 45 -12.13 -10.49 -16.75
C THR A 45 -11.65 -9.29 -17.54
N VAL A 46 -11.46 -9.46 -18.84
CA VAL A 46 -11.22 -8.39 -19.81
C VAL A 46 -12.38 -8.44 -20.79
N ASN A 47 -13.17 -7.37 -20.85
CA ASN A 47 -14.40 -7.27 -21.66
C ASN A 47 -15.37 -8.44 -21.39
N GLY A 48 -15.50 -8.84 -20.13
CA GLY A 48 -16.34 -9.95 -19.67
C GLY A 48 -15.79 -11.35 -19.97
N VAL A 49 -14.62 -11.47 -20.60
CA VAL A 49 -13.95 -12.74 -20.85
C VAL A 49 -12.97 -13.01 -19.72
N ALA A 50 -13.12 -14.14 -19.03
CA ALA A 50 -12.21 -14.53 -17.96
C ALA A 50 -10.78 -14.71 -18.49
N GLN A 51 -9.83 -14.01 -17.87
CA GLN A 51 -8.41 -14.13 -18.15
C GLN A 51 -7.74 -14.87 -16.99
N PRO A 52 -7.26 -16.11 -17.20
CA PRO A 52 -6.44 -16.76 -16.19
C PRO A 52 -5.09 -16.03 -16.11
N GLY A 53 -4.63 -15.72 -14.89
CA GLY A 53 -3.28 -15.19 -14.68
C GLY A 53 -2.19 -16.17 -15.16
N PRO A 54 -0.91 -15.76 -15.16
CA PRO A 54 -0.39 -14.58 -14.46
C PRO A 54 -0.45 -13.26 -15.22
N ASP A 55 -0.58 -13.32 -16.55
CA ASP A 55 -0.58 -12.14 -17.42
C ASP A 55 -2.00 -11.86 -17.90
N ILE A 56 -2.59 -10.77 -17.41
CA ILE A 56 -3.91 -10.31 -17.79
C ILE A 56 -3.68 -9.11 -18.70
N VAL A 57 -3.97 -9.30 -19.98
CA VAL A 57 -3.61 -8.33 -21.02
C VAL A 57 -4.88 -7.85 -21.70
N GLY A 58 -5.04 -6.52 -21.75
CA GLY A 58 -6.04 -5.82 -22.54
C GLY A 58 -5.76 -5.83 -24.04
N THR A 59 -6.25 -4.82 -24.74
CA THR A 59 -6.08 -4.58 -26.17
C THR A 59 -5.56 -3.16 -26.38
N ASN A 60 -5.36 -2.72 -27.63
CA ASN A 60 -5.01 -1.32 -27.89
C ASN A 60 -6.26 -0.42 -28.04
N ASP A 61 -7.44 -0.98 -27.80
CA ASP A 61 -8.72 -0.28 -27.77
C ASP A 61 -9.24 -0.29 -26.31
N ALA A 62 -10.19 0.59 -26.00
CA ALA A 62 -10.78 0.68 -24.67
C ALA A 62 -11.32 -0.66 -24.14
N ASP A 63 -10.88 -1.03 -22.95
CA ASP A 63 -11.22 -2.23 -22.23
C ASP A 63 -11.99 -1.94 -20.94
N THR A 64 -12.82 -2.91 -20.55
CA THR A 64 -13.33 -3.03 -19.18
C THR A 64 -12.68 -4.21 -18.50
N ILE A 65 -11.84 -3.94 -17.51
CA ILE A 65 -11.10 -4.95 -16.74
C ILE A 65 -11.63 -4.99 -15.32
N GLU A 66 -12.08 -6.16 -14.88
CA GLU A 66 -12.55 -6.37 -13.51
C GLU A 66 -11.75 -7.47 -12.85
N CYS A 67 -11.09 -7.18 -11.73
CA CYS A 67 -10.33 -8.16 -10.96
C CYS A 67 -10.86 -8.26 -9.53
N SER A 68 -11.17 -9.48 -9.09
CA SER A 68 -11.46 -9.76 -7.67
C SER A 68 -10.23 -10.13 -6.86
N SER A 69 -9.08 -10.33 -7.52
CA SER A 69 -7.78 -10.55 -6.90
C SER A 69 -6.68 -10.47 -7.95
N VAL A 70 -5.52 -9.93 -7.58
CA VAL A 70 -4.28 -9.94 -8.38
C VAL A 70 -3.15 -10.45 -7.50
N GLU A 71 -2.58 -11.61 -7.81
CA GLU A 71 -1.58 -12.27 -6.98
C GLU A 71 -0.17 -11.69 -7.14
N ALA A 72 0.68 -11.94 -6.15
CA ALA A 72 2.08 -11.56 -6.20
C ALA A 72 2.77 -12.15 -7.45
N GLY A 73 3.44 -11.28 -8.21
CA GLY A 73 4.12 -11.65 -9.46
C GLY A 73 3.21 -11.72 -10.68
N HIS A 74 1.90 -11.52 -10.53
CA HIS A 74 0.99 -11.38 -11.67
C HIS A 74 0.89 -9.92 -12.09
N THR A 75 0.52 -9.70 -13.35
CA THR A 75 0.40 -8.37 -13.95
C THR A 75 -0.94 -8.24 -14.69
N VAL A 76 -1.62 -7.14 -14.42
CA VAL A 76 -2.71 -6.62 -15.25
C VAL A 76 -2.15 -5.45 -16.05
N GLU A 77 -2.26 -5.50 -17.37
CA GLU A 77 -1.79 -4.48 -18.32
C GLU A 77 -2.93 -4.20 -19.30
N ALA A 78 -3.57 -3.03 -19.22
CA ALA A 78 -4.67 -2.70 -20.13
C ALA A 78 -4.18 -2.31 -21.55
N LEU A 79 -2.89 -1.94 -21.65
CA LEU A 79 -2.14 -1.60 -22.87
C LEU A 79 -2.46 -0.23 -23.43
N GLY A 80 -3.42 -0.10 -24.33
CA GLY A 80 -3.67 1.14 -25.05
C GLY A 80 -5.16 1.42 -25.07
N GLY A 81 -5.61 2.67 -24.90
CA GLY A 81 -7.03 2.95 -24.99
C GLY A 81 -7.50 3.99 -23.99
N VAL A 82 -8.71 3.79 -23.49
CA VAL A 82 -9.30 4.56 -22.39
C VAL A 82 -9.99 3.49 -21.56
N ASP A 83 -9.25 2.96 -20.60
CA ASP A 83 -9.60 1.71 -19.94
C ASP A 83 -10.32 1.97 -18.62
N ILE A 84 -11.20 1.04 -18.26
CA ILE A 84 -11.86 1.04 -16.95
C ILE A 84 -11.40 -0.20 -16.21
N ILE A 85 -10.62 -0.01 -15.15
CA ILE A 85 -10.08 -1.08 -14.32
C ILE A 85 -10.74 -1.02 -12.94
N THR A 86 -11.52 -2.04 -12.59
CA THR A 86 -12.16 -2.17 -11.28
C THR A 86 -11.55 -3.31 -10.48
N LEU A 87 -11.03 -2.98 -9.29
CA LEU A 87 -10.35 -3.88 -8.39
C LEU A 87 -11.19 -4.08 -7.13
N THR A 88 -11.75 -5.28 -6.95
CA THR A 88 -12.71 -5.60 -5.87
C THR A 88 -12.14 -6.42 -4.72
N GLY A 89 -10.89 -6.86 -4.83
CA GLY A 89 -10.20 -7.64 -3.81
C GLY A 89 -8.70 -7.38 -3.74
N PRO A 90 -7.93 -8.27 -3.10
CA PRO A 90 -6.52 -8.04 -2.81
C PRO A 90 -5.66 -7.89 -4.07
N VAL A 91 -4.74 -6.93 -4.04
CA VAL A 91 -3.76 -6.66 -5.10
C VAL A 91 -2.37 -6.82 -4.49
N ASP A 92 -1.77 -7.98 -4.72
CA ASP A 92 -0.40 -8.34 -4.34
C ASP A 92 0.58 -8.21 -5.53
N GLY A 93 0.05 -8.15 -6.76
CA GLY A 93 0.79 -7.97 -8.02
C GLY A 93 0.74 -6.54 -8.57
N ASN A 94 0.97 -6.39 -9.87
CA ASN A 94 0.98 -5.08 -10.53
C ASN A 94 -0.29 -4.88 -11.36
N VAL A 95 -0.88 -3.69 -11.26
CA VAL A 95 -1.96 -3.23 -12.14
C VAL A 95 -1.49 -1.98 -12.86
N ARG A 96 -1.64 -1.98 -14.17
CA ARG A 96 -1.16 -0.95 -15.08
C ARG A 96 -2.28 -0.53 -16.02
N GLY A 97 -2.56 0.77 -16.09
CA GLY A 97 -3.42 1.37 -17.11
C GLY A 97 -2.81 1.13 -18.48
N GLY A 98 -1.72 1.82 -18.76
CA GLY A 98 -1.01 1.70 -20.03
C GLY A 98 -0.94 3.05 -20.71
N ASP A 99 -0.98 3.08 -22.03
CA ASP A 99 -1.15 4.30 -22.80
C ASP A 99 -2.64 4.64 -22.91
N GLY A 100 -3.08 5.81 -22.49
CA GLY A 100 -4.50 6.11 -22.46
C GLY A 100 -4.88 7.09 -21.39
N VAL A 101 -6.16 7.47 -21.36
CA VAL A 101 -6.75 8.14 -20.20
C VAL A 101 -7.55 7.09 -19.46
N ASP A 102 -6.96 6.51 -18.43
CA ASP A 102 -7.52 5.34 -17.77
C ASP A 102 -8.22 5.69 -16.46
N GLN A 103 -9.19 4.84 -16.09
CA GLN A 103 -9.92 4.96 -14.83
C GLN A 103 -9.69 3.71 -14.00
N ILE A 104 -8.91 3.83 -12.94
CA ILE A 104 -8.59 2.74 -12.02
C ILE A 104 -9.32 2.95 -10.70
N THR A 105 -10.20 2.02 -10.34
CA THR A 105 -10.96 2.09 -9.08
C THR A 105 -10.68 0.89 -8.19
N LEU A 106 -10.16 1.15 -6.99
CA LEU A 106 -10.06 0.18 -5.90
C LEU A 106 -11.28 0.31 -4.98
N THR A 107 -12.14 -0.71 -4.92
CA THR A 107 -13.42 -0.66 -4.20
C THR A 107 -13.79 -1.99 -3.58
N GLY A 108 -14.70 -2.01 -2.61
CA GLY A 108 -15.16 -3.23 -1.95
C GLY A 108 -14.36 -3.54 -0.67
N GLY A 109 -15.04 -4.19 0.29
CA GLY A 109 -14.54 -4.32 1.66
C GLY A 109 -13.28 -5.19 1.82
N SER A 110 -12.98 -6.05 0.85
CA SER A 110 -11.75 -6.87 0.81
C SER A 110 -10.66 -6.30 -0.08
N ALA A 111 -10.92 -5.22 -0.84
CA ALA A 111 -9.92 -4.66 -1.73
C ALA A 111 -8.81 -3.99 -0.94
N ALA A 112 -7.58 -4.27 -1.34
CA ALA A 112 -6.41 -3.62 -0.77
C ALA A 112 -5.23 -3.72 -1.75
N VAL A 113 -4.47 -2.63 -1.90
CA VAL A 113 -3.12 -2.72 -2.49
C VAL A 113 -2.19 -3.16 -1.39
N ASN A 114 -1.81 -4.44 -1.38
CA ASN A 114 -0.96 -5.01 -0.35
C ASN A 114 0.49 -4.53 -0.50
N GLY A 115 1.36 -4.82 0.48
CA GLY A 115 2.70 -4.25 0.53
C GLY A 115 3.63 -4.61 -0.64
N THR A 116 3.30 -5.64 -1.43
CA THR A 116 4.00 -5.97 -2.69
C THR A 116 3.27 -5.50 -3.93
N GLY A 117 2.00 -5.09 -3.77
CA GLY A 117 1.16 -4.66 -4.88
C GLY A 117 1.44 -3.23 -5.29
N ALA A 118 1.16 -2.96 -6.56
CA ALA A 118 1.27 -1.64 -7.15
C ALA A 118 0.11 -1.38 -8.13
N VAL A 119 -0.35 -0.13 -8.12
CA VAL A 119 -1.26 0.43 -9.13
C VAL A 119 -0.52 1.59 -9.81
N ASP A 120 -0.51 1.61 -11.13
CA ASP A 120 0.20 2.60 -11.95
C ASP A 120 -0.69 2.96 -13.14
N GLY A 121 -1.04 4.25 -13.34
CA GLY A 121 -1.80 4.70 -14.51
C GLY A 121 -0.97 4.58 -15.80
N GLN A 122 0.33 4.85 -15.70
CA GLN A 122 1.34 4.88 -16.75
C GLN A 122 1.35 6.11 -17.64
N ALA A 123 0.63 6.16 -18.77
CA ALA A 123 0.84 7.20 -19.77
C ALA A 123 -0.47 7.77 -20.27
N GLY A 124 -0.72 9.02 -19.93
CA GLY A 124 -1.89 9.83 -20.21
C GLY A 124 -2.47 10.36 -18.90
N ASP A 125 -3.55 11.13 -18.99
CA ASP A 125 -4.10 11.84 -17.83
C ASP A 125 -5.06 10.90 -17.08
N ASP A 126 -4.53 10.12 -16.14
CA ASP A 126 -5.25 9.01 -15.50
C ASP A 126 -6.05 9.42 -14.27
N VAL A 127 -7.10 8.65 -13.95
CA VAL A 127 -7.90 8.82 -12.74
C VAL A 127 -7.84 7.57 -11.88
N ILE A 128 -7.23 7.69 -10.70
CA ILE A 128 -7.09 6.60 -9.74
C ILE A 128 -7.93 6.91 -8.49
N THR A 129 -9.03 6.19 -8.31
CA THR A 129 -9.88 6.33 -7.11
C THR A 129 -9.73 5.16 -6.15
N ILE A 130 -9.33 5.47 -4.91
CA ILE A 130 -9.14 4.52 -3.83
C ILE A 130 -10.27 4.65 -2.81
N ARG A 131 -11.02 3.57 -2.57
CA ARG A 131 -12.06 3.46 -1.53
C ARG A 131 -11.76 2.41 -0.46
N SER A 132 -10.54 1.89 -0.45
CA SER A 132 -10.12 0.80 0.44
C SER A 132 -8.71 1.02 1.01
N LEU A 133 -8.08 -0.03 1.55
CA LEU A 133 -6.77 0.05 2.20
C LEU A 133 -5.62 0.03 1.18
N VAL A 134 -4.62 0.91 1.36
CA VAL A 134 -3.38 0.88 0.57
C VAL A 134 -2.20 0.72 1.51
N LEU A 135 -1.42 -0.33 1.29
CA LEU A 135 -0.15 -0.65 1.96
C LEU A 135 1.05 -0.60 0.99
N GLY A 136 0.80 -0.79 -0.30
CA GLY A 136 1.80 -0.84 -1.37
C GLY A 136 2.00 0.51 -2.05
N ALA A 137 2.09 0.50 -3.38
CA ALA A 137 2.34 1.69 -4.19
C ALA A 137 1.13 2.09 -5.05
N VAL A 138 0.93 3.40 -5.21
CA VAL A 138 0.00 3.99 -6.17
C VAL A 138 0.74 5.09 -6.93
N ARG A 139 0.69 5.07 -8.26
CA ARG A 139 1.36 6.04 -9.13
C ARG A 139 0.41 6.51 -10.22
N GLY A 140 0.38 7.80 -10.50
CA GLY A 140 -0.31 8.37 -11.67
C GLY A 140 0.42 7.92 -12.92
N GLY A 141 1.64 8.41 -13.13
CA GLY A 141 2.48 8.00 -14.24
C GLY A 141 3.04 9.19 -14.99
N GLN A 142 2.70 9.32 -16.26
CA GLN A 142 3.05 10.41 -17.15
C GLN A 142 1.74 11.01 -17.64
N GLY A 143 1.53 12.31 -17.46
CA GLY A 143 0.25 12.95 -17.75
C GLY A 143 -0.20 13.73 -16.52
N ASP A 144 -1.27 14.49 -16.67
CA ASP A 144 -1.83 15.26 -15.56
C ASP A 144 -2.83 14.36 -14.81
N ASP A 145 -2.38 13.66 -13.76
CA ASP A 145 -3.15 12.58 -13.12
C ASP A 145 -4.02 13.05 -11.94
N ASP A 146 -5.17 12.41 -11.71
CA ASP A 146 -6.01 12.58 -10.50
C ASP A 146 -5.95 11.33 -9.63
N ILE A 147 -5.32 11.43 -8.46
CA ILE A 147 -5.27 10.38 -7.45
C ILE A 147 -6.14 10.78 -6.27
N ARG A 148 -7.27 10.09 -6.10
CA ARG A 148 -8.25 10.36 -5.06
C ARG A 148 -8.37 9.23 -4.04
N PHE A 149 -8.04 9.53 -2.79
CA PHE A 149 -8.40 8.71 -1.63
C PHE A 149 -9.74 9.18 -1.08
N ALA A 150 -10.80 8.43 -1.38
CA ALA A 150 -12.17 8.76 -1.02
C ALA A 150 -12.56 8.28 0.39
N ASP A 151 -13.74 8.67 0.88
CA ASP A 151 -14.27 8.27 2.18
C ASP A 151 -14.20 6.74 2.39
N GLY A 152 -13.81 6.34 3.59
CA GLY A 152 -13.58 4.95 3.98
C GLY A 152 -12.23 4.36 3.56
N SER A 153 -11.45 5.03 2.71
CA SER A 153 -10.10 4.60 2.36
C SER A 153 -9.11 4.77 3.52
N ARG A 154 -7.98 4.05 3.47
CA ARG A 154 -6.94 4.11 4.49
C ARG A 154 -5.56 3.99 3.86
N MET A 155 -4.61 4.80 4.32
CA MET A 155 -3.22 4.73 3.90
C MET A 155 -2.34 4.25 5.06
N ALA A 156 -1.57 3.18 4.85
CA ALA A 156 -0.63 2.66 5.85
C ALA A 156 0.70 3.44 5.87
N ALA A 157 1.49 3.25 6.93
CA ALA A 157 2.73 4.00 7.14
C ALA A 157 3.86 3.72 6.13
N ARG A 158 3.78 2.63 5.37
CA ARG A 158 4.78 2.24 4.37
C ARG A 158 4.33 2.46 2.93
N THR A 159 3.14 3.03 2.76
CA THR A 159 2.57 3.32 1.45
C THR A 159 3.36 4.40 0.73
N ASP A 160 3.50 4.26 -0.59
CA ASP A 160 4.15 5.21 -1.50
C ASP A 160 3.14 5.66 -2.56
N VAL A 161 2.65 6.89 -2.46
CA VAL A 161 1.74 7.51 -3.43
C VAL A 161 2.51 8.57 -4.20
N ARG A 162 2.44 8.52 -5.54
CA ARG A 162 3.13 9.47 -6.41
C ARG A 162 2.25 9.94 -7.56
N GLY A 163 2.28 11.23 -7.88
CA GLY A 163 1.74 11.73 -9.15
C GLY A 163 2.64 11.27 -10.30
N ALA A 164 3.89 11.70 -10.23
CA ALA A 164 5.06 11.35 -11.06
C ALA A 164 5.42 12.41 -12.10
N ARG A 165 4.95 12.34 -13.34
CA ARG A 165 5.26 13.37 -14.34
C ARG A 165 4.00 14.02 -14.84
N GLY A 166 3.90 15.33 -14.70
CA GLY A 166 2.76 16.11 -15.19
C GLY A 166 2.15 16.88 -14.03
N ALA A 167 1.19 17.75 -14.31
CA ALA A 167 0.56 18.55 -13.26
C ALA A 167 -0.51 17.71 -12.55
N ASP A 168 -0.10 17.07 -11.46
CA ASP A 168 -0.90 16.06 -10.78
C ASP A 168 -1.81 16.66 -9.71
N THR A 169 -2.97 16.04 -9.49
CA THR A 169 -3.86 16.32 -8.38
C THR A 169 -3.97 15.12 -7.46
N ILE A 170 -3.54 15.27 -6.20
CA ILE A 170 -3.65 14.23 -5.17
C ILE A 170 -4.58 14.69 -4.06
N THR A 171 -5.72 14.05 -3.91
CA THR A 171 -6.74 14.41 -2.91
C THR A 171 -6.96 13.30 -1.89
N PHE A 172 -6.98 13.67 -0.61
CA PHE A 172 -7.44 12.83 0.50
C PHE A 172 -8.69 13.45 1.12
N GLU A 173 -9.82 12.76 1.03
CA GLU A 173 -11.09 13.22 1.60
C GLU A 173 -11.05 13.30 3.14
N GLU A 174 -12.07 13.95 3.71
CA GLU A 174 -12.25 14.03 5.17
C GLU A 174 -12.21 12.63 5.80
N GLY A 175 -11.53 12.51 6.94
CA GLY A 175 -11.41 11.25 7.66
C GLY A 175 -10.39 10.26 7.09
N VAL A 176 -9.71 10.58 5.98
CA VAL A 176 -8.60 9.77 5.46
C VAL A 176 -7.27 10.24 6.04
N ASP A 177 -6.62 9.37 6.80
CA ASP A 177 -5.30 9.65 7.39
C ASP A 177 -4.15 9.31 6.43
N VAL A 178 -3.28 10.28 6.19
CA VAL A 178 -2.03 10.12 5.43
C VAL A 178 -0.93 9.67 6.40
N SER A 179 -0.61 8.37 6.39
CA SER A 179 0.43 7.81 7.26
C SER A 179 1.74 7.48 6.56
N GLY A 180 1.72 7.32 5.23
CA GLY A 180 2.88 6.99 4.42
C GLY A 180 3.48 8.20 3.71
N LEU A 181 4.07 7.95 2.53
CA LEU A 181 4.65 8.98 1.68
C LEU A 181 3.68 9.37 0.55
N VAL A 182 3.52 10.67 0.35
CA VAL A 182 2.86 11.29 -0.80
C VAL A 182 3.87 12.26 -1.42
N GLU A 183 4.21 12.08 -2.69
CA GLU A 183 5.10 12.98 -3.46
C GLU A 183 4.51 13.21 -4.85
N ALA A 184 4.14 14.44 -5.22
CA ALA A 184 3.57 14.69 -6.55
C ALA A 184 4.65 14.65 -7.67
N ASN A 185 5.87 15.10 -7.37
CA ASN A 185 7.10 14.99 -8.17
C ASN A 185 7.32 16.08 -9.23
N GLU A 186 7.15 15.85 -10.53
CA GLU A 186 7.56 16.83 -11.55
C GLU A 186 6.36 17.68 -12.02
N ALA A 187 6.56 18.99 -12.14
CA ALA A 187 5.59 20.01 -12.59
C ALA A 187 4.76 20.64 -11.45
N ASP A 188 3.81 21.50 -11.82
CA ASP A 188 3.07 22.33 -10.87
C ASP A 188 1.89 21.54 -10.31
N ASP A 189 2.04 20.97 -9.13
CA ASP A 189 1.10 20.00 -8.59
C ASP A 189 0.09 20.59 -7.59
N THR A 190 -1.03 19.90 -7.38
CA THR A 190 -1.99 20.18 -6.31
C THR A 190 -2.11 18.98 -5.37
N ILE A 191 -1.86 19.20 -4.08
CA ILE A 191 -2.11 18.20 -3.05
C ILE A 191 -3.08 18.79 -2.02
N ASP A 192 -4.20 18.12 -1.81
CA ASP A 192 -5.22 18.53 -0.86
C ASP A 192 -5.55 17.41 0.13
N VAL A 193 -5.24 17.61 1.41
CA VAL A 193 -5.48 16.66 2.49
C VAL A 193 -6.52 17.20 3.44
N HIS A 194 -7.77 16.78 3.27
CA HIS A 194 -8.90 17.16 4.13
C HIS A 194 -8.90 16.37 5.46
N GLY A 195 -8.14 15.28 5.53
CA GLY A 195 -7.91 14.48 6.73
C GLY A 195 -6.71 14.92 7.56
N THR A 196 -6.01 13.95 8.15
CA THR A 196 -4.81 14.21 8.97
C THR A 196 -3.56 13.62 8.32
N VAL A 197 -2.51 14.43 8.17
CA VAL A 197 -1.15 13.89 7.97
C VAL A 197 -0.63 13.44 9.33
N THR A 198 -0.49 12.14 9.52
CA THR A 198 -0.13 11.57 10.83
C THR A 198 1.35 11.80 11.15
N SER A 199 1.80 11.47 12.35
CA SER A 199 3.20 11.65 12.77
C SER A 199 4.23 10.85 11.95
N THR A 200 3.78 9.83 11.20
CA THR A 200 4.63 9.11 10.23
C THR A 200 4.42 9.58 8.80
N GLY A 201 3.35 10.32 8.54
CA GLY A 201 2.97 10.86 7.25
C GLY A 201 3.96 11.89 6.73
N ARG A 202 4.21 11.83 5.43
CA ARG A 202 5.04 12.77 4.69
C ARG A 202 4.33 13.17 3.41
N VAL A 203 4.13 14.46 3.22
CA VAL A 203 3.54 15.03 2.00
C VAL A 203 4.53 15.99 1.38
N ARG A 204 4.77 15.86 0.08
CA ARG A 204 5.63 16.75 -0.67
C ARG A 204 5.06 17.09 -2.04
N GLY A 205 5.17 18.34 -2.45
CA GLY A 205 4.87 18.78 -3.81
C GLY A 205 5.89 18.16 -4.76
N GLY A 206 7.05 18.79 -4.91
CA GLY A 206 8.14 18.20 -5.68
C GLY A 206 9.03 19.25 -6.31
N ASP A 207 9.22 19.13 -7.61
CA ASP A 207 9.86 20.10 -8.49
C ASP A 207 8.76 20.79 -9.30
N GLY A 208 8.57 22.10 -9.12
CA GLY A 208 7.48 22.86 -9.76
C GLY A 208 7.00 23.94 -8.83
N ASP A 209 6.00 24.73 -9.23
CA ASP A 209 5.29 25.65 -8.35
C ASP A 209 4.04 24.95 -7.76
N ASP A 210 4.17 24.38 -6.57
CA ASP A 210 3.17 23.48 -6.00
C ASP A 210 2.13 24.19 -5.10
N SER A 211 0.91 23.64 -5.05
CA SER A 211 -0.13 24.02 -4.11
C SER A 211 -0.46 22.87 -3.16
N VAL A 212 0.01 22.97 -1.90
CA VAL A 212 -0.24 21.98 -0.85
C VAL A 212 -1.14 22.56 0.23
N HIS A 213 -2.34 22.00 0.38
CA HIS A 213 -3.25 22.29 1.49
C HIS A 213 -3.42 21.07 2.38
N VAL A 214 -3.30 21.26 3.69
CA VAL A 214 -3.50 20.21 4.70
C VAL A 214 -4.36 20.73 5.83
N HIS A 215 -5.45 20.03 6.12
CA HIS A 215 -6.33 20.38 7.21
C HIS A 215 -5.62 20.21 8.57
N ASN A 216 -5.16 19.01 8.91
CA ASN A 216 -4.46 18.74 10.17
C ASN A 216 -3.10 18.08 9.93
N ASN A 217 -2.01 18.78 10.24
CA ASN A 217 -0.66 18.22 10.09
C ASN A 217 -0.05 17.83 11.44
N GLN A 218 0.28 16.55 11.61
CA GLN A 218 1.07 16.01 12.72
C GLN A 218 2.41 15.42 12.26
N GLY A 219 2.63 15.36 10.95
CA GLY A 219 3.81 14.81 10.29
C GLY A 219 4.69 15.87 9.65
N VAL A 220 5.22 15.56 8.47
CA VAL A 220 6.06 16.46 7.67
C VAL A 220 5.34 16.80 6.37
N VAL A 221 5.09 18.09 6.15
CA VAL A 221 4.50 18.61 4.92
C VAL A 221 5.48 19.64 4.36
N ASP A 222 5.84 19.50 3.09
CA ASP A 222 6.86 20.31 2.44
C ASP A 222 6.53 20.49 0.95
N ALA A 223 6.07 21.66 0.56
CA ALA A 223 5.85 21.97 -0.86
C ALA A 223 7.16 22.07 -1.67
N ARG A 224 8.33 22.05 -1.01
CA ARG A 224 9.68 22.12 -1.59
C ARG A 224 10.03 23.48 -2.22
N SER A 225 10.80 23.48 -3.33
CA SER A 225 11.57 24.63 -3.82
C SER A 225 11.21 25.04 -5.25
N GLY A 226 9.93 25.22 -5.49
CA GLY A 226 9.39 26.09 -6.52
C GLY A 226 9.65 27.56 -6.24
N ALA A 227 9.49 28.38 -7.28
CA ALA A 227 9.58 29.82 -7.14
C ALA A 227 8.35 30.39 -6.41
N ARG A 228 7.21 29.67 -6.43
CA ARG A 228 5.92 30.14 -5.94
C ARG A 228 5.12 29.13 -5.14
N ASP A 229 5.77 28.14 -4.54
CA ASP A 229 5.07 27.14 -3.72
C ASP A 229 4.16 27.78 -2.68
N VAL A 230 2.94 27.26 -2.63
CA VAL A 230 1.93 27.61 -1.65
C VAL A 230 1.74 26.40 -0.75
N CYS A 231 2.06 26.58 0.54
CA CYS A 231 1.82 25.55 1.54
C CYS A 231 0.97 26.12 2.69
N VAL A 232 -0.23 25.58 2.84
CA VAL A 232 -1.21 26.00 3.84
C VAL A 232 -1.54 24.81 4.73
N VAL A 233 -1.40 25.01 6.03
CA VAL A 233 -1.83 24.06 7.06
C VAL A 233 -2.84 24.74 7.96
N ASP A 234 -4.07 24.22 8.07
CA ASP A 234 -5.10 24.86 8.91
C ASP A 234 -4.77 24.72 10.40
N MET A 235 -4.32 23.53 10.82
CA MET A 235 -3.92 23.25 12.20
C MET A 235 -2.80 22.21 12.32
N GLY A 236 -2.08 22.26 13.43
CA GLY A 236 -0.96 21.35 13.72
C GLY A 236 0.40 21.96 13.37
N THR A 237 1.34 21.12 12.98
CA THR A 237 2.71 21.53 12.61
C THR A 237 2.67 22.30 11.29
N PRO A 238 3.24 23.52 11.19
CA PRO A 238 3.35 24.22 9.92
C PRO A 238 4.19 23.45 8.89
N CYS A 239 4.11 23.85 7.63
CA CYS A 239 4.98 23.30 6.59
C CYS A 239 6.47 23.47 6.93
N ALA A 240 7.27 22.49 6.54
CA ALA A 240 8.73 22.63 6.52
C ALA A 240 9.12 23.75 5.55
N ARG A 241 10.28 24.35 5.80
CA ARG A 241 10.91 25.36 4.94
C ARG A 241 12.21 24.83 4.37
#